data_AF-A0A132NLU2-F1
#
_entry.id   AF-A0A132NLU2-F1
#
_cell.length_a   1.000
_cell.length_b   1.000
_cell.length_c   1.000
_cell.angle_alpha   90.00
_cell.angle_beta   90.00
_cell.angle_gamma   90.00
#
_symmetry.space_group_name_H-M   'P 1'
#
loop_
_entity.id
_entity.type
_entity.pdbx_description
1 polymer ?
#
loop_
_entity_poly.entity_id
_entity_poly.type
_entity_poly.pdbx_seq_one_letter_code
_entity_poly.pdbx_strand_id
1 'polypeptide(L)'
;MTVTTTNAAGGPVERRDDLVTVTIDGFEISVPKGTLVIRAAELLGIQIPRFCDHPLLDPVGACRQCLVEVEGQRKPLAACTTTVTDG
;
A
#
# COMPACT_ATOMS: atom_id res chain seq x y z
N MET A 1 -14.84 -17.85 -31.48
CA MET A 1 -13.94 -18.29 -30.39
C MET A 1 -12.53 -18.18 -30.90
N THR A 2 -11.79 -17.16 -30.46
CA THR A 2 -10.35 -17.07 -30.68
C THR A 2 -9.78 -16.18 -29.60
N VAL A 3 -9.08 -16.79 -28.64
CA VAL A 3 -8.31 -16.11 -27.59
C VAL A 3 -6.86 -16.21 -28.00
N THR A 4 -6.28 -15.10 -28.46
CA THR A 4 -4.83 -14.96 -28.60
C THR A 4 -4.30 -14.41 -27.28
N THR A 5 -3.69 -15.28 -26.49
CA THR A 5 -2.84 -14.91 -25.35
C THR A 5 -1.58 -14.25 -25.87
N THR A 6 -1.37 -12.98 -25.51
CA THR A 6 -0.08 -12.31 -25.70
C THR A 6 0.35 -11.65 -24.39
N ASN A 7 1.39 -12.27 -23.84
CA ASN A 7 2.49 -11.69 -23.10
C ASN A 7 2.24 -11.26 -21.65
N ALA A 8 2.78 -12.07 -20.73
CA ALA A 8 3.08 -11.68 -19.37
C ALA A 8 4.17 -10.59 -19.40
N ALA A 9 3.74 -9.33 -19.28
CA ALA A 9 4.64 -8.24 -18.94
C ALA A 9 5.02 -8.38 -17.46
N GLY A 10 6.10 -9.09 -17.19
CA GLY A 10 6.80 -9.02 -15.92
C GLY A 10 7.37 -7.61 -15.74
N GLY A 11 6.74 -6.82 -14.86
CA GLY A 11 7.27 -5.54 -14.42
C GLY A 11 8.60 -5.70 -13.67
N PRO A 12 9.36 -4.61 -13.48
CA PRO A 12 10.66 -4.67 -12.81
C PRO A 12 10.47 -5.16 -11.37
N VAL A 13 11.07 -6.30 -11.05
CA VAL A 13 11.16 -6.81 -9.68
C VAL A 13 12.18 -5.91 -8.97
N GLU A 14 11.70 -4.95 -8.16
CA GLU A 14 12.54 -4.02 -7.39
C GLU A 14 13.57 -4.78 -6.55
N ARG A 15 14.81 -4.26 -6.55
CA ARG A 15 15.95 -4.83 -5.81
C ARG A 15 15.60 -4.89 -4.32
N ARG A 16 15.97 -5.99 -3.67
CA ARG A 16 15.71 -6.31 -2.24
C ARG A 16 16.40 -5.37 -1.24
N ASP A 17 17.08 -4.32 -1.70
CA ASP A 17 18.02 -3.54 -0.89
C ASP A 17 17.38 -2.34 -0.16
N ASP A 18 16.12 -2.00 -0.45
CA ASP A 18 15.39 -0.90 0.20
C ASP A 18 14.11 -1.40 0.91
N LEU A 19 14.18 -2.49 1.68
CA LEU A 19 13.07 -2.93 2.52
C LEU A 19 13.00 -2.05 3.78
N VAL A 20 11.80 -1.54 4.05
CA VAL A 20 11.45 -0.74 5.23
C VAL A 20 10.63 -1.64 6.15
N THR A 21 11.03 -1.73 7.41
CA THR A 21 10.28 -2.48 8.43
C THR A 21 9.36 -1.54 9.18
N VAL A 22 8.08 -1.90 9.26
CA VAL A 22 7.04 -1.13 9.94
C VAL A 22 6.15 -2.04 10.77
N THR A 23 5.54 -1.47 11.80
CA THR A 23 4.54 -2.17 12.63
C THR A 23 3.14 -1.66 12.31
N ILE A 24 2.23 -2.57 11.91
CA ILE A 24 0.83 -2.27 11.60
C ILE A 24 -0.05 -3.13 12.52
N ASP A 25 -0.90 -2.50 13.33
CA ASP A 25 -1.79 -3.18 14.30
C ASP A 25 -1.08 -4.21 15.20
N GLY A 26 0.19 -3.94 15.54
CA GLY A 26 1.03 -4.83 16.36
C GLY A 26 1.76 -5.94 15.60
N PHE A 27 1.61 -6.01 14.27
CA PHE A 27 2.33 -6.94 13.42
C PHE A 27 3.48 -6.25 12.69
N GLU A 28 4.67 -6.84 12.79
CA GLU A 28 5.87 -6.35 12.10
C GLU A 28 5.93 -6.92 10.67
N ILE A 29 6.13 -6.04 9.68
CA ILE A 29 6.25 -6.41 8.27
C ILE A 29 7.34 -5.59 7.58
N SER A 30 8.11 -6.25 6.70
CA SER A 30 9.07 -5.59 5.82
C SER A 30 8.50 -5.47 4.42
N VAL A 31 8.37 -4.25 3.92
CA VAL A 31 7.84 -3.95 2.58
C VAL A 31 8.83 -3.07 1.80
N PRO A 32 8.80 -3.08 0.46
CA PRO A 32 9.62 -2.17 -0.34
C PRO A 32 9.37 -0.70 0.03
N LYS A 33 10.43 0.10 0.07
CA LYS A 33 10.33 1.54 0.25
C LYS A 33 9.39 2.16 -0.78
N GLY A 34 8.55 3.09 -0.34
CA GLY A 34 7.54 3.71 -1.20
C GLY A 34 6.23 2.93 -1.30
N THR A 35 6.12 1.77 -0.66
CA THR A 35 4.85 1.07 -0.50
C THR A 35 3.86 1.95 0.27
N LEU A 36 2.60 1.98 -0.16
CA LEU A 36 1.54 2.72 0.52
C LEU A 36 1.08 1.96 1.76
N VAL A 37 0.69 2.68 2.81
CA VAL A 37 0.19 2.08 4.07
C VAL A 37 -0.97 1.12 3.80
N ILE A 38 -1.88 1.47 2.89
CA ILE A 38 -3.00 0.59 2.53
C ILE A 38 -2.56 -0.74 1.93
N ARG A 39 -1.46 -0.76 1.17
CA ARG A 39 -0.93 -1.97 0.54
C ARG A 39 -0.16 -2.83 1.54
N ALA A 40 0.58 -2.19 2.45
CA ALA A 40 1.24 -2.90 3.54
C ALA A 40 0.22 -3.58 4.47
N ALA A 41 -0.89 -2.91 4.80
CA ALA A 41 -1.98 -3.48 5.58
C ALA A 41 -2.67 -4.66 4.86
N GLU A 42 -2.89 -4.56 3.54
CA GLU A 42 -3.47 -5.64 2.74
C GLU A 42 -2.61 -6.92 2.76
N LEU A 43 -1.27 -6.80 2.82
CA LEU A 43 -0.36 -7.96 2.93
C LEU A 43 -0.53 -8.71 4.25
N LEU A 44 -0.95 -8.02 5.31
CA LEU A 44 -1.29 -8.60 6.61
C LEU A 44 -2.74 -9.11 6.69
N GLY A 45 -3.52 -8.95 5.61
CA GLY A 45 -4.94 -9.30 5.57
C GLY A 45 -5.86 -8.24 6.22
N ILE A 46 -5.33 -7.08 6.59
CA ILE A 46 -6.09 -5.98 7.19
C ILE A 46 -6.75 -5.18 6.06
N GLN A 47 -8.08 -5.21 6.03
CA GLN A 47 -8.87 -4.53 5.00
C GLN A 47 -9.28 -3.13 5.46
N ILE A 48 -8.59 -2.11 4.95
CA ILE A 48 -8.94 -0.70 5.19
C ILE A 48 -10.07 -0.30 4.24
N PRO A 49 -11.19 0.25 4.75
CA PRO A 49 -12.32 0.61 3.92
C PRO A 49 -11.94 1.71 2.92
N ARG A 50 -12.25 1.47 1.64
CA ARG A 50 -11.83 2.34 0.53
C ARG A 50 -12.92 2.43 -0.55
N PHE A 51 -13.10 3.63 -1.11
CA PHE A 51 -13.99 3.88 -2.25
C PHE A 51 -13.24 4.38 -3.49
N CYS A 52 -12.34 5.36 -3.31
CA CYS A 52 -11.65 6.02 -4.43
C CYS A 52 -10.26 5.44 -4.74
N ASP A 53 -9.84 4.37 -4.05
CA ASP A 53 -8.53 3.76 -4.22
C ASP A 53 -8.66 2.45 -5.00
N HIS A 54 -7.76 2.20 -5.95
CA HIS A 54 -7.68 0.97 -6.73
C HIS A 54 -6.22 0.65 -7.08
N PRO A 55 -5.76 -0.61 -6.97
CA PRO A 55 -4.34 -0.96 -7.16
C PRO A 55 -3.79 -0.71 -8.58
N LEU A 56 -4.67 -0.59 -9.58
CA LEU A 56 -4.31 -0.30 -10.96
C LEU A 56 -4.44 1.20 -11.33
N LEU A 57 -4.76 2.07 -10.38
CA LEU A 57 -4.92 3.51 -10.60
C LEU A 57 -4.02 4.28 -9.64
N ASP A 58 -3.70 5.52 -10.01
CA ASP A 58 -2.94 6.41 -9.14
C ASP A 58 -3.77 6.81 -7.89
N PRO A 59 -3.15 6.94 -6.71
CA PRO A 59 -3.84 7.35 -5.50
C PRO A 59 -4.42 8.76 -5.58
N VAL A 60 -5.71 8.91 -5.23
CA VAL A 60 -6.42 10.21 -5.28
C VAL A 60 -6.68 10.79 -3.88
N GLY A 61 -6.96 9.95 -2.87
CA GLY A 61 -7.25 10.42 -1.51
C GLY A 61 -8.55 11.22 -1.34
N ALA A 62 -9.51 11.09 -2.27
CA ALA A 62 -10.75 11.87 -2.26
C ALA A 62 -11.77 11.43 -1.20
N CYS A 63 -11.98 10.13 -1.01
CA CYS A 63 -13.08 9.63 -0.17
C CYS A 63 -12.84 9.71 1.34
N ARG A 64 -11.57 9.84 1.79
CA ARG A 64 -11.17 9.87 3.21
C ARG A 64 -11.70 8.73 4.09
N GLN A 65 -12.15 7.63 3.48
CA GLN A 65 -12.62 6.46 4.22
C GLN A 65 -11.45 5.63 4.78
N CYS A 66 -10.27 5.73 4.17
CA CYS A 66 -9.06 5.02 4.55
C CYS A 66 -8.19 5.77 5.58
N LEU A 67 -8.79 6.60 6.43
CA LEU A 67 -8.04 7.32 7.45
C LEU A 67 -7.55 6.34 8.51
N VAL A 68 -6.25 6.42 8.82
CA VAL A 68 -5.57 5.62 9.84
C VAL A 68 -4.80 6.52 10.77
N GLU A 69 -4.65 6.08 12.01
CA GLU A 69 -3.78 6.71 12.99
C GLU A 69 -2.34 6.21 12.76
N VAL A 70 -1.40 7.15 12.74
CA VAL A 70 0.03 6.86 12.57
C VAL A 70 0.75 7.49 13.75
N GLU A 71 1.61 6.73 14.41
CA GLU A 71 2.36 7.23 15.56
C GLU A 71 3.19 8.47 15.19
N GLY A 72 3.21 9.46 16.09
CA GLY A 72 3.87 10.75 15.85
C GLY A 72 3.10 11.75 14.97
N GLN A 73 1.98 11.34 14.35
CA GLN A 73 1.17 12.24 13.53
C GLN A 73 0.03 12.85 14.34
N ARG A 74 -0.14 14.18 14.22
CA ARG A 74 -1.19 14.91 14.96
C ARG A 74 -2.60 14.67 14.41
N LYS A 75 -2.72 14.24 13.17
CA LYS A 75 -3.99 14.03 12.47
C LYS A 75 -3.95 12.66 11.78
N PRO A 76 -5.08 11.95 11.71
CA PRO A 76 -5.19 10.75 10.91
C PRO A 76 -4.78 11.01 9.47
N LEU A 77 -3.98 10.10 8.91
CA LEU A 77 -3.49 10.18 7.55
C LEU A 77 -4.29 9.26 6.65
N ALA A 78 -4.39 9.59 5.36
CA ALA A 78 -5.07 8.75 4.39
C ALA A 78 -4.13 7.61 3.95
N ALA A 79 -4.46 6.38 4.32
CA ALA A 79 -3.62 5.21 4.05
C ALA A 79 -3.36 4.98 2.55
N CYS A 80 -4.27 5.42 1.68
CA CYS A 80 -4.12 5.27 0.23
C CYS A 80 -3.08 6.23 -0.39
N THR A 81 -2.75 7.35 0.24
CA THR A 81 -1.78 8.33 -0.31
C THR A 81 -0.49 8.43 0.50
N THR A 82 -0.46 7.83 1.68
CA THR A 82 0.68 7.87 2.58
C THR A 82 1.57 6.66 2.32
N THR A 83 2.86 6.91 2.07
CA THR A 83 3.89 5.88 1.98
C THR A 83 4.34 5.47 3.38
N VAL A 84 4.68 4.20 3.54
CA VAL A 84 5.35 3.72 4.76
C VAL A 84 6.72 4.39 4.91
N THR A 85 7.06 4.74 6.13
CA THR A 85 8.36 5.30 6.52
C THR A 85 8.92 4.45 7.64
N ASP A 86 10.25 4.32 7.72
CA ASP A 86 10.89 3.59 8.82
C ASP A 86 10.48 4.21 10.17
N GLY A 87 9.90 3.40 11.05
CA GLY A 87 9.35 3.84 12.34
C GLY A 87 8.43 2.81 12.96
#